data_AF-A0AAV1X892-F1
#
_entry.id   AF-A0AAV1X892-F1
#
_cell.length_a   1.000
_cell.length_b   1.000
_cell.length_c   1.000
_cell.angle_alpha   90.00
_cell.angle_beta   90.00
_cell.angle_gamma   90.00
#
_symmetry.space_group_name_H-M   'P 1'
#
loop_
_entity.id
_entity.type
_entity.pdbx_description
1 polymer ?
#
loop_
_entity_poly.entity_id
_entity_poly.type
_entity_poly.pdbx_seq_one_letter_code
_entity_poly.pdbx_strand_id
1 'polypeptide(L)'
;MAFFSSFASWAILSLVLIFGVIVLKAEARPKAFFVFGDSLVDSGNNNYLATTARADAPPYGIDYPTRRPTGRFSNGYNIPDLISQQLGSESPLPYLSPQLRGEKLLVGANFASAGIGILNDTGIQFVNIIRMYRQYEHFEEYQRRVATQIGASQAKLLVNQALVLITVGGNDFVNNYYLVPYSARSRQYPLPEYVKFLISEYKKLLLKLYDLGGRRVLVTGTGPLGCVPAEMAQRGTNGQCSPELEQAAGLFNPQLESMLLELNRNLRSDVFIAANTARMHNNFVSNPQAFGFTTSKVACCGQGPYNGLGLCTPLSNLCPNRDLYAFWDAFHPSEKANKLIVEGIMSGSKSYMNPMNLSTILALDVYT
;
A
#
# COMPACT_ATOMS: atom_id res chain seq x y z
N MET A 1 29.93 -37.39 -69.24
CA MET A 1 28.52 -36.99 -69.04
C MET A 1 28.18 -37.28 -67.59
N ALA A 2 28.15 -36.23 -66.77
CA ALA A 2 27.83 -36.28 -65.35
C ALA A 2 26.64 -35.35 -65.10
N PHE A 3 26.04 -35.51 -63.91
CA PHE A 3 24.91 -34.77 -63.32
C PHE A 3 23.54 -35.42 -63.45
N PHE A 4 23.19 -36.25 -62.45
CA PHE A 4 21.89 -36.14 -61.79
C PHE A 4 22.12 -36.05 -60.28
N SER A 5 21.90 -34.85 -59.77
CA SER A 5 22.15 -34.38 -58.42
C SER A 5 20.92 -34.58 -57.53
N SER A 6 21.15 -35.23 -56.39
CA SER A 6 20.60 -34.95 -55.06
C SER A 6 19.56 -33.81 -54.99
N PHE A 7 18.28 -34.18 -54.99
CA PHE A 7 17.17 -33.26 -54.66
C PHE A 7 16.17 -33.88 -53.67
N ALA A 8 16.56 -34.92 -52.92
CA ALA A 8 15.68 -35.61 -51.97
C ALA A 8 15.99 -35.33 -50.49
N SER A 9 17.10 -34.66 -50.16
CA SER A 9 17.54 -34.52 -48.75
C SER A 9 17.24 -33.16 -48.11
N TRP A 10 16.59 -32.23 -48.84
CA TRP A 10 16.30 -30.88 -48.32
C TRP A 10 14.85 -30.66 -47.90
N ALA A 11 13.93 -31.58 -48.23
CA ALA A 11 12.53 -31.48 -47.79
C ALA A 11 12.28 -32.01 -46.37
N ILE A 12 13.19 -32.85 -45.84
CA ILE A 12 13.05 -33.44 -44.50
C ILE A 12 13.72 -32.57 -43.42
N LEU A 13 14.71 -31.74 -43.77
CA LEU A 13 15.32 -30.81 -42.81
C LEU A 13 14.46 -29.57 -42.52
N SER A 14 13.54 -29.21 -43.42
CA SER A 14 12.65 -28.06 -43.23
C SER A 14 11.41 -28.37 -42.39
N LEU A 15 11.06 -29.65 -42.21
CA LEU A 15 9.91 -30.05 -41.39
C LEU A 15 10.26 -30.29 -39.91
N VAL A 16 11.55 -30.33 -39.55
CA VAL A 16 12.01 -30.57 -38.17
C VAL A 16 12.25 -29.26 -37.39
N LEU A 17 12.14 -28.09 -38.03
CA LEU A 17 12.34 -26.77 -37.40
C LEU A 17 11.05 -25.96 -37.17
N ILE A 18 9.89 -26.62 -37.26
CA ILE A 18 8.58 -26.04 -36.88
C ILE A 18 7.87 -26.94 -35.86
N PHE A 19 8.61 -27.58 -34.95
CA PHE A 19 8.10 -27.72 -33.59
C PHE A 19 8.43 -26.41 -32.87
N GLY A 20 7.69 -25.37 -33.24
CA GLY A 20 7.54 -24.21 -32.38
C GLY A 20 7.10 -24.77 -31.04
N VAL A 21 7.93 -24.59 -30.02
CA VAL A 21 7.57 -24.86 -28.64
C VAL A 21 6.35 -23.97 -28.39
N ILE A 22 5.15 -24.56 -28.54
CA ILE A 22 3.97 -24.03 -27.91
C ILE A 22 4.25 -24.28 -26.43
N VAL A 23 5.01 -23.35 -25.83
CA VAL A 23 4.92 -23.11 -24.41
C VAL A 23 3.46 -22.68 -24.26
N LEU A 24 2.61 -23.63 -23.93
CA LEU A 24 1.41 -23.32 -23.18
C LEU A 24 1.94 -22.54 -21.99
N LYS A 25 1.96 -21.21 -22.10
CA LYS A 25 1.92 -20.35 -20.92
C LYS A 25 0.62 -20.79 -20.27
N ALA A 26 0.71 -21.76 -19.35
CA ALA A 26 -0.27 -21.84 -18.30
C ALA A 26 -0.37 -20.40 -17.80
N GLU A 27 -1.54 -19.78 -17.95
CA GLU A 27 -1.79 -18.49 -17.31
C GLU A 27 -1.52 -18.74 -15.83
N ALA A 28 -0.32 -18.36 -15.38
CA ALA A 28 0.03 -18.44 -13.98
C ALA A 28 -1.00 -17.56 -13.29
N ARG A 29 -1.83 -18.18 -12.43
CA ARG A 29 -2.82 -17.43 -11.66
C ARG A 29 -2.10 -16.26 -10.99
N PRO A 30 -2.66 -15.04 -11.03
CA PRO A 30 -2.07 -13.91 -10.35
C PRO A 30 -1.77 -14.27 -8.90
N LYS A 31 -0.63 -13.79 -8.38
CA LYS A 31 -0.23 -14.07 -7.00
C LYS A 31 -1.30 -13.59 -6.04
N ALA A 32 -1.55 -14.38 -4.99
CA ALA A 32 -2.35 -13.93 -3.87
C ALA A 32 -1.75 -12.64 -3.30
N PHE A 33 -2.60 -11.71 -2.89
CA PHE A 33 -2.19 -10.40 -2.38
C PHE A 33 -2.79 -10.14 -1.01
N PHE A 34 -1.92 -9.92 -0.02
CA PHE A 34 -2.30 -9.58 1.34
C PHE A 34 -1.94 -8.15 1.67
N VAL A 35 -2.89 -7.42 2.27
CA VAL A 35 -2.71 -6.00 2.58
C VAL A 35 -2.94 -5.78 4.06
N PHE A 36 -2.01 -5.10 4.72
CA PHE A 36 -2.04 -4.73 6.13
C PHE A 36 -1.80 -3.24 6.27
N GLY A 37 -2.31 -2.64 7.33
CA GLY A 37 -2.01 -1.25 7.66
C GLY A 37 -3.23 -0.37 7.90
N ASP A 38 -3.15 0.88 7.47
CA ASP A 38 -4.10 1.95 7.79
C ASP A 38 -5.01 2.37 6.60
N SER A 39 -5.56 3.59 6.69
CA SER A 39 -6.52 4.14 5.73
C SER A 39 -5.98 4.31 4.32
N LEU A 40 -4.66 4.44 4.15
CA LEU A 40 -4.02 4.56 2.83
C LEU A 40 -4.22 3.30 1.97
N VAL A 41 -4.46 2.16 2.63
CA VAL A 41 -4.60 0.86 1.98
C VAL A 41 -5.86 0.11 2.40
N ASP A 42 -6.73 0.68 3.24
CA ASP A 42 -8.05 0.11 3.57
C ASP A 42 -8.97 0.11 2.33
N SER A 43 -9.68 -1.00 2.15
CA SER A 43 -10.65 -1.21 1.07
C SER A 43 -12.09 -1.41 1.57
N GLY A 44 -12.32 -1.22 2.87
CA GLY A 44 -13.65 -1.19 3.49
C GLY A 44 -13.82 -2.06 4.74
N ASN A 45 -12.75 -2.44 5.46
CA ASN A 45 -12.93 -3.16 6.74
C ASN A 45 -13.65 -2.27 7.77
N ASN A 46 -13.33 -0.98 7.80
CA ASN A 46 -13.95 -0.03 8.72
C ASN A 46 -15.47 0.12 8.51
N ASN A 47 -15.99 -0.24 7.33
CA ASN A 47 -17.44 -0.21 7.05
C ASN A 47 -18.23 -1.16 7.97
N TYR A 48 -17.58 -2.19 8.50
CA TYR A 48 -18.16 -3.20 9.37
C TYR A 48 -17.99 -2.90 10.87
N LEU A 49 -17.43 -1.74 11.24
CA LEU A 49 -17.06 -1.40 12.64
C LEU A 49 -17.73 -0.12 13.10
N ALA A 50 -18.28 -0.04 14.32
CA ALA A 50 -18.80 1.24 14.83
C ALA A 50 -17.65 2.22 15.13
N THR A 51 -17.31 3.06 14.15
CA THR A 51 -16.09 3.87 14.09
C THR A 51 -16.36 5.19 13.36
N THR A 52 -15.57 6.21 13.67
CA THR A 52 -15.58 7.50 12.94
C THR A 52 -14.59 7.53 11.77
N ALA A 53 -13.66 6.57 11.71
CA ALA A 53 -12.71 6.45 10.61
C ALA A 53 -13.32 5.66 9.44
N ARG A 54 -14.22 6.30 8.66
CA ARG A 54 -14.92 5.67 7.52
C ARG A 54 -14.84 6.50 6.24
N ALA A 55 -14.86 5.80 5.10
CA ALA A 55 -14.94 6.36 3.74
C ALA A 55 -16.02 5.66 2.91
N ASP A 56 -17.13 5.27 3.55
CA ASP A 56 -18.28 4.56 2.96
C ASP A 56 -19.47 5.47 2.66
N ALA A 57 -19.26 6.79 2.63
CA ALA A 57 -20.25 7.79 2.27
C ALA A 57 -19.78 8.66 1.09
N PRO A 58 -20.69 9.21 0.27
CA PRO A 58 -20.31 10.15 -0.78
C PRO A 58 -19.60 11.39 -0.19
N PRO A 59 -18.65 11.99 -0.93
CA PRO A 59 -18.29 11.70 -2.32
C PRO A 59 -17.14 10.70 -2.50
N TYR A 60 -16.75 9.93 -1.48
CA TYR A 60 -15.74 8.86 -1.66
C TYR A 60 -16.17 7.86 -2.74
N GLY A 61 -15.22 7.38 -3.55
CA GLY A 61 -15.50 6.44 -4.63
C GLY A 61 -16.27 7.01 -5.83
N ILE A 62 -16.38 8.34 -5.97
CA ILE A 62 -17.04 9.00 -7.12
C ILE A 62 -16.46 8.59 -8.48
N ASP A 63 -15.16 8.30 -8.56
CA ASP A 63 -14.46 7.83 -9.77
C ASP A 63 -14.26 6.32 -9.80
N TYR A 64 -14.57 5.62 -8.71
CA TYR A 64 -14.54 4.16 -8.71
C TYR A 64 -15.50 3.62 -9.78
N PRO A 65 -15.25 2.46 -10.42
CA PRO A 65 -16.09 2.00 -11.54
C PRO A 65 -17.59 1.90 -11.23
N THR A 66 -17.96 1.59 -9.99
CA THR A 66 -19.36 1.52 -9.55
C THR A 66 -19.95 2.88 -9.18
N ARG A 67 -19.13 3.93 -9.09
CA ARG A 67 -19.43 5.28 -8.60
C ARG A 67 -20.08 5.28 -7.21
N ARG A 68 -19.74 4.28 -6.39
CA ARG A 68 -20.24 4.12 -5.03
C ARG A 68 -19.08 4.18 -4.05
N PRO A 69 -19.30 4.74 -2.85
CA PRO A 69 -18.34 4.62 -1.77
C PRO A 69 -18.08 3.15 -1.44
N THR A 70 -16.81 2.79 -1.34
CA THR A 70 -16.40 1.41 -1.04
C THR A 70 -15.70 1.28 0.31
N GLY A 71 -15.37 2.39 0.98
CA GLY A 71 -14.49 2.40 2.16
C GLY A 71 -13.03 2.71 1.84
N ARG A 72 -12.69 2.99 0.56
CA ARG A 72 -11.39 3.53 0.16
C ARG A 72 -11.35 5.02 0.44
N PHE A 73 -10.31 5.48 1.13
CA PHE A 73 -10.06 6.89 1.40
C PHE A 73 -9.48 7.60 0.16
N SER A 74 -10.22 7.61 -0.94
CA SER A 74 -9.85 8.25 -2.19
C SER A 74 -11.09 8.54 -3.05
N ASN A 75 -10.93 9.30 -4.13
CA ASN A 75 -11.98 9.47 -5.14
C ASN A 75 -12.30 8.17 -5.89
N GLY A 76 -11.36 7.23 -5.98
CA GLY A 76 -11.57 5.94 -6.63
C GLY A 76 -10.61 4.88 -6.12
N TYR A 77 -9.72 4.40 -6.98
CA TYR A 77 -8.75 3.36 -6.63
C TYR A 77 -7.66 3.86 -5.67
N ASN A 78 -7.28 3.02 -4.71
CA ASN A 78 -6.12 3.22 -3.83
C ASN A 78 -4.93 2.33 -4.24
N ILE A 79 -3.83 2.40 -3.49
CA ILE A 79 -2.57 1.71 -3.81
C ILE A 79 -2.77 0.19 -4.02
N PRO A 80 -3.44 -0.56 -3.12
CA PRO A 80 -3.75 -1.98 -3.34
C PRO A 80 -4.46 -2.28 -4.65
N ASP A 81 -5.47 -1.49 -5.02
CA ASP A 81 -6.23 -1.74 -6.25
C ASP A 81 -5.35 -1.60 -7.49
N LEU A 82 -4.55 -0.54 -7.51
CA LEU A 82 -3.67 -0.22 -8.63
C LEU A 82 -2.54 -1.24 -8.74
N ILE A 83 -2.01 -1.76 -7.62
CA ILE A 83 -1.07 -2.90 -7.63
C ILE A 83 -1.76 -4.14 -8.18
N SER A 84 -2.97 -4.47 -7.73
CA SER A 84 -3.74 -5.61 -8.26
C SER A 84 -3.93 -5.54 -9.78
N GLN A 85 -4.23 -4.35 -10.33
CA GLN A 85 -4.31 -4.15 -11.77
C GLN A 85 -2.99 -4.46 -12.49
N GLN A 86 -1.85 -4.07 -11.91
CA GLN A 86 -0.52 -4.42 -12.46
C GLN A 86 -0.22 -5.92 -12.38
N LEU A 87 -0.78 -6.61 -11.38
CA LEU A 87 -0.70 -8.08 -11.26
C LEU A 87 -1.65 -8.82 -12.21
N GLY A 88 -2.53 -8.12 -12.93
CA GLY A 88 -3.61 -8.74 -13.71
C GLY A 88 -4.64 -9.45 -12.84
N SER A 89 -4.81 -9.00 -11.59
CA SER A 89 -5.73 -9.58 -10.61
C SER A 89 -6.80 -8.58 -10.21
N GLU A 90 -7.88 -9.09 -9.61
CA GLU A 90 -8.81 -8.23 -8.89
C GLU A 90 -8.20 -7.74 -7.56
N SER A 91 -8.76 -6.66 -7.02
CA SER A 91 -8.34 -6.14 -5.71
C SER A 91 -8.80 -7.09 -4.59
N PRO A 92 -7.95 -7.39 -3.59
CA PRO A 92 -8.36 -8.21 -2.47
C PRO A 92 -9.50 -7.55 -1.70
N LEU A 93 -10.53 -8.34 -1.37
CA LEU A 93 -11.66 -7.87 -0.59
C LEU A 93 -11.23 -7.58 0.86
N PRO A 94 -11.89 -6.62 1.56
CA PRO A 94 -11.67 -6.45 2.99
C PRO A 94 -12.04 -7.74 3.72
N TYR A 95 -11.24 -8.13 4.71
CA TYR A 95 -11.37 -9.39 5.42
C TYR A 95 -12.76 -9.61 6.03
N LEU A 96 -13.36 -8.53 6.55
CA LEU A 96 -14.69 -8.54 7.15
C LEU A 96 -15.83 -8.61 6.12
N SER A 97 -15.54 -8.57 4.82
CA SER A 97 -16.55 -8.71 3.77
C SER A 97 -17.19 -10.10 3.79
N PRO A 98 -18.53 -10.21 3.81
CA PRO A 98 -19.21 -11.51 3.65
C PRO A 98 -19.03 -12.10 2.25
N GLN A 99 -18.53 -11.31 1.29
CA GLN A 99 -18.20 -11.77 -0.06
C GLN A 99 -16.81 -12.44 -0.14
N LEU A 100 -15.96 -12.32 0.88
CA LEU A 100 -14.67 -13.02 0.94
C LEU A 100 -14.88 -14.51 1.26
N ARG A 101 -15.24 -15.29 0.24
CA ARG A 101 -15.51 -16.74 0.35
C ARG A 101 -15.21 -17.45 -0.97
N GLY A 102 -15.01 -18.77 -0.90
CA GLY A 102 -14.74 -19.58 -2.09
C GLY A 102 -13.49 -19.11 -2.84
N GLU A 103 -13.55 -18.99 -4.16
CA GLU A 103 -12.38 -18.59 -4.97
C GLU A 103 -11.83 -17.21 -4.62
N LYS A 104 -12.63 -16.31 -4.03
CA LYS A 104 -12.15 -15.00 -3.55
C LYS A 104 -11.10 -15.13 -2.45
N LEU A 105 -11.11 -16.22 -1.68
CA LEU A 105 -10.02 -16.49 -0.74
C LEU A 105 -8.70 -16.73 -1.47
N LEU A 106 -8.69 -17.26 -2.70
CA LEU A 106 -7.44 -17.55 -3.42
C LEU A 106 -6.75 -16.30 -3.97
N VAL A 107 -7.49 -15.19 -4.11
CA VAL A 107 -6.95 -13.88 -4.50
C VAL A 107 -6.18 -13.23 -3.36
N GLY A 108 -6.52 -13.58 -2.11
CA GLY A 108 -5.99 -12.95 -0.91
C GLY A 108 -7.03 -12.06 -0.23
N ALA A 109 -6.58 -11.22 0.69
CA ALA A 109 -7.46 -10.42 1.53
C ALA A 109 -6.77 -9.15 2.02
N ASN A 110 -7.58 -8.12 2.23
CA ASN A 110 -7.14 -6.86 2.81
C ASN A 110 -7.55 -6.82 4.29
N PHE A 111 -6.58 -6.72 5.18
CA PHE A 111 -6.74 -6.67 6.63
C PHE A 111 -6.59 -5.26 7.20
N ALA A 112 -6.26 -4.28 6.37
CA ALA A 112 -6.01 -2.90 6.79
C ALA A 112 -7.26 -2.24 7.39
N SER A 113 -7.05 -1.28 8.28
CA SER A 113 -8.12 -0.58 8.99
C SER A 113 -7.73 0.86 9.24
N ALA A 114 -8.58 1.80 8.83
CA ALA A 114 -8.30 3.21 8.99
C ALA A 114 -8.10 3.64 10.46
N GLY A 115 -7.18 4.58 10.66
CA GLY A 115 -6.89 5.23 11.94
C GLY A 115 -5.86 4.50 12.82
N ILE A 116 -5.42 3.30 12.46
CA ILE A 116 -4.43 2.55 13.25
C ILE A 116 -3.00 3.06 13.02
N GLY A 117 -2.14 2.81 14.00
CA GLY A 117 -0.69 2.96 13.88
C GLY A 117 0.05 1.65 14.17
N ILE A 118 1.38 1.76 14.22
CA ILE A 118 2.29 0.70 14.69
C ILE A 118 1.97 0.40 16.15
N LEU A 119 1.72 1.45 16.95
CA LEU A 119 1.44 1.31 18.37
C LEU A 119 -0.05 1.02 18.64
N ASN A 120 -0.31 0.20 19.66
CA ASN A 120 -1.66 -0.17 20.05
C ASN A 120 -2.48 1.00 20.63
N ASP A 121 -1.83 2.03 21.16
CA ASP A 121 -2.49 3.24 21.67
C ASP A 121 -2.71 4.32 20.60
N THR A 122 -2.24 4.10 19.37
CA THR A 122 -2.53 5.01 18.26
C THR A 122 -3.97 4.83 17.77
N GLY A 123 -4.67 5.95 17.52
CA GLY A 123 -6.01 5.93 16.91
C GLY A 123 -7.18 5.72 17.89
N ILE A 124 -6.96 5.82 19.21
CA ILE A 124 -8.02 5.62 20.23
C ILE A 124 -9.25 6.52 19.99
N GLN A 125 -9.06 7.73 19.48
CA GLN A 125 -10.12 8.69 19.14
C GLN A 125 -11.13 8.17 18.10
N PHE A 126 -10.79 7.12 17.35
CA PHE A 126 -11.65 6.52 16.34
C PHE A 126 -12.55 5.40 16.89
N VAL A 127 -12.53 5.16 18.21
CA VAL A 127 -13.36 4.15 18.90
C VAL A 127 -13.00 2.72 18.51
N ASN A 128 -13.60 2.16 17.45
CA ASN A 128 -13.33 0.81 16.99
C ASN A 128 -12.45 0.82 15.74
N ILE A 129 -11.27 0.20 15.85
CA ILE A 129 -10.29 0.04 14.78
C ILE A 129 -9.59 -1.32 14.91
N ILE A 130 -9.19 -1.92 13.79
CA ILE A 130 -8.50 -3.22 13.77
C ILE A 130 -6.99 -2.99 13.85
N ARG A 131 -6.49 -2.87 15.09
CA ARG A 131 -5.06 -2.70 15.37
C ARG A 131 -4.22 -3.81 14.74
N MET A 132 -2.92 -3.56 14.51
CA MET A 132 -2.02 -4.50 13.83
C MET A 132 -2.06 -5.93 14.38
N TYR A 133 -2.12 -6.12 15.71
CA TYR A 133 -2.23 -7.46 16.28
C TYR A 133 -3.53 -8.19 15.87
N ARG A 134 -4.67 -7.48 15.80
CA ARG A 134 -5.94 -8.04 15.32
C ARG A 134 -5.91 -8.32 13.82
N GLN A 135 -5.22 -7.48 13.02
CA GLN A 135 -5.03 -7.76 11.59
C GLN A 135 -4.28 -9.08 11.37
N TYR A 136 -3.30 -9.38 12.22
CA TYR A 136 -2.57 -10.64 12.17
C TYR A 136 -3.38 -11.83 12.69
N GLU A 137 -4.21 -11.66 13.72
CA GLU A 137 -5.17 -12.70 14.14
C GLU A 137 -6.18 -13.03 13.02
N HIS A 138 -6.68 -12.02 12.32
CA HIS A 138 -7.51 -12.20 11.13
C HIS A 138 -6.76 -12.89 9.99
N PHE A 139 -5.47 -12.63 9.84
CA PHE A 139 -4.65 -13.36 8.87
C PHE A 139 -4.47 -14.84 9.24
N GLU A 140 -4.21 -15.15 10.51
CA GLU A 140 -4.17 -16.54 11.00
C GLU A 140 -5.53 -17.24 10.79
N GLU A 141 -6.64 -16.53 11.00
CA GLU A 141 -7.99 -17.05 10.70
C GLU A 141 -8.22 -17.25 9.20
N TYR A 142 -7.82 -16.30 8.37
CA TYR A 142 -7.80 -16.44 6.91
C TYR A 142 -7.02 -17.70 6.48
N GLN A 143 -5.84 -17.93 7.05
CA GLN A 143 -5.00 -19.10 6.74
C GLN A 143 -5.72 -20.41 7.04
N ARG A 144 -6.45 -20.48 8.16
CA ARG A 144 -7.30 -21.64 8.48
C ARG A 144 -8.43 -21.81 7.46
N ARG A 145 -9.13 -20.71 7.12
CA ARG A 145 -10.24 -20.73 6.14
C ARG A 145 -9.79 -21.20 4.77
N VAL A 146 -8.67 -20.70 4.26
CA VAL A 146 -8.15 -21.13 2.95
C VAL A 146 -7.59 -22.55 3.01
N ALA A 147 -6.96 -22.97 4.11
CA ALA A 147 -6.52 -24.36 4.30
C ALA A 147 -7.69 -25.36 4.29
N THR A 148 -8.85 -25.01 4.85
CA THR A 148 -10.06 -25.84 4.73
C THR A 148 -10.50 -26.01 3.27
N GLN A 149 -10.24 -25.03 2.39
CA GLN A 149 -10.67 -25.06 1.00
C GLN A 149 -9.69 -25.79 0.07
N ILE A 150 -8.38 -25.60 0.24
CA ILE A 150 -7.36 -26.12 -0.70
C ILE A 150 -6.36 -27.10 -0.06
N GLY A 151 -6.49 -27.38 1.23
CA GLY A 151 -5.54 -28.18 1.99
C GLY A 151 -4.43 -27.35 2.63
N ALA A 152 -3.88 -27.83 3.75
CA ALA A 152 -2.89 -27.11 4.54
C ALA A 152 -1.59 -26.83 3.78
N SER A 153 -1.09 -27.80 3.00
CA SER A 153 0.15 -27.65 2.24
C SER A 153 0.03 -26.57 1.15
N GLN A 154 -1.08 -26.58 0.41
CA GLN A 154 -1.36 -25.61 -0.64
C GLN A 154 -1.64 -24.22 -0.07
N ALA A 155 -2.33 -24.13 1.08
CA ALA A 155 -2.51 -22.86 1.79
C ALA A 155 -1.18 -22.25 2.23
N LYS A 156 -0.27 -23.06 2.77
CA LYS A 156 1.09 -22.62 3.11
C LYS A 156 1.87 -22.14 1.89
N LEU A 157 1.75 -22.85 0.76
CA LEU A 157 2.37 -22.44 -0.50
C LEU A 157 1.80 -21.11 -1.00
N LEU A 158 0.48 -20.97 -1.01
CA LEU A 158 -0.23 -19.74 -1.40
C LEU A 158 0.25 -18.54 -0.57
N VAL A 159 0.40 -18.71 0.75
CA VAL A 159 0.90 -17.64 1.62
C VAL A 159 2.35 -17.31 1.34
N ASN A 160 3.22 -18.31 1.25
CA ASN A 160 4.65 -18.10 1.04
C ASN A 160 4.98 -17.47 -0.31
N GLN A 161 4.14 -17.67 -1.33
CA GLN A 161 4.30 -17.11 -2.68
C GLN A 161 3.52 -15.80 -2.89
N ALA A 162 2.72 -15.37 -1.91
CA ALA A 162 1.93 -14.16 -2.00
C ALA A 162 2.79 -12.90 -2.00
N LEU A 163 2.27 -11.85 -2.64
CA LEU A 163 2.72 -10.49 -2.37
C LEU A 163 2.06 -10.00 -1.08
N VAL A 164 2.80 -9.28 -0.25
CA VAL A 164 2.28 -8.61 0.93
C VAL A 164 2.60 -7.12 0.86
N LEU A 165 1.63 -6.27 1.17
CA LEU A 165 1.80 -4.83 1.35
C LEU A 165 1.49 -4.47 2.80
N ILE A 166 2.37 -3.72 3.45
CA ILE A 166 2.13 -3.14 4.78
C ILE A 166 2.38 -1.63 4.75
N THR A 167 1.35 -0.87 5.14
CA THR A 167 1.37 0.60 5.18
C THR A 167 0.84 1.10 6.52
N VAL A 168 1.76 1.44 7.42
CA VAL A 168 1.43 1.93 8.76
C VAL A 168 2.58 2.77 9.31
N GLY A 169 2.26 3.76 10.15
CA GLY A 169 3.24 4.59 10.84
C GLY A 169 2.90 6.09 10.87
N GLY A 170 2.18 6.58 9.87
CA GLY A 170 1.82 8.01 9.80
C GLY A 170 0.92 8.45 10.95
N ASN A 171 -0.04 7.59 11.31
CA ASN A 171 -0.95 7.83 12.43
C ASN A 171 -0.23 7.88 13.79
N ASP A 172 0.92 7.22 13.96
CA ASP A 172 1.66 7.31 15.23
C ASP A 172 2.20 8.74 15.47
N PHE A 173 2.41 9.50 14.41
CA PHE A 173 2.74 10.91 14.53
C PHE A 173 1.48 11.78 14.59
N VAL A 174 0.63 11.72 13.57
CA VAL A 174 -0.53 12.63 13.43
C VAL A 174 -1.60 12.36 14.48
N ASN A 175 -1.92 11.09 14.70
CA ASN A 175 -3.03 10.61 15.50
C ASN A 175 -2.60 10.04 16.86
N ASN A 176 -1.35 10.29 17.28
CA ASN A 176 -0.84 9.96 18.62
C ASN A 176 0.15 11.01 19.14
N TYR A 177 1.39 11.05 18.63
CA TYR A 177 2.44 11.94 19.17
C TYR A 177 2.06 13.43 19.10
N TYR A 178 1.52 13.89 17.99
CA TYR A 178 1.13 15.28 17.76
C TYR A 178 -0.36 15.55 17.90
N LEU A 179 -1.20 14.54 18.17
CA LEU A 179 -2.67 14.66 18.17
C LEU A 179 -3.19 15.86 18.97
N VAL A 180 -2.61 16.09 20.15
CA VAL A 180 -2.88 17.26 21.01
C VAL A 180 -1.57 17.83 21.54
N PRO A 181 -1.53 19.13 21.91
CA PRO A 181 -0.42 19.69 22.67
C PRO A 181 -0.12 18.82 23.90
N TYR A 182 1.15 18.46 24.10
CA TYR A 182 1.60 17.64 25.22
C TYR A 182 0.88 16.27 25.34
N SER A 183 0.71 15.58 24.23
CA SER A 183 0.22 14.20 24.19
C SER A 183 0.96 13.29 25.19
N ALA A 184 0.35 12.18 25.59
CA ALA A 184 0.99 11.23 26.49
C ALA A 184 2.36 10.77 25.95
N ARG A 185 2.46 10.52 24.64
CA ARG A 185 3.72 10.11 23.99
C ARG A 185 4.74 11.22 23.88
N SER A 186 4.34 12.46 23.58
CA SER A 186 5.28 13.58 23.50
C SER A 186 5.83 13.98 24.86
N ARG A 187 5.10 13.72 25.96
CA ARG A 187 5.60 13.90 27.34
C ARG A 187 6.49 12.75 27.79
N GLN A 188 6.28 11.54 27.28
CA GLN A 188 7.06 10.37 27.63
C GLN A 188 8.41 10.33 26.90
N TYR A 189 8.43 10.74 25.62
CA TYR A 189 9.61 10.62 24.77
C TYR A 189 9.88 11.91 23.98
N PRO A 190 11.12 12.42 23.98
CA PRO A 190 11.54 13.35 22.94
C PRO A 190 11.50 12.65 21.57
N LEU A 191 11.26 13.42 20.51
CA LEU A 191 10.99 12.89 19.17
C LEU A 191 12.02 11.84 18.69
N PRO A 192 13.35 12.03 18.81
CA PRO A 192 14.30 11.02 18.37
C PRO A 192 14.17 9.67 19.09
N GLU A 193 13.87 9.67 20.40
CA GLU A 193 13.68 8.45 21.17
C GLU A 193 12.33 7.80 20.88
N TYR A 194 11.31 8.61 20.60
CA TYR A 194 10.01 8.12 20.14
C TYR A 194 10.13 7.39 18.79
N VAL A 195 10.89 7.93 17.85
CA VAL A 195 11.13 7.29 16.55
C VAL A 195 11.87 5.95 16.73
N LYS A 196 12.90 5.88 17.57
CA LYS A 196 13.57 4.61 17.88
C LYS A 196 12.61 3.58 18.47
N PHE A 197 11.72 4.01 19.37
CA PHE A 197 10.69 3.16 19.94
C PHE A 197 9.74 2.63 18.84
N LEU A 198 9.24 3.48 17.95
CA LEU A 198 8.40 3.06 16.82
C LEU A 198 9.10 2.05 15.91
N ILE A 199 10.36 2.27 15.56
CA ILE A 199 11.14 1.35 14.72
C ILE A 199 11.32 0.00 15.39
N SER A 200 11.53 -0.03 16.71
CA SER A 200 11.61 -1.27 17.49
C SER A 200 10.29 -2.05 17.47
N GLU A 201 9.16 -1.38 17.70
CA GLU A 201 7.85 -2.03 17.64
C GLU A 201 7.50 -2.50 16.23
N TYR A 202 7.83 -1.71 15.20
CA TYR A 202 7.59 -2.11 13.81
C TYR A 202 8.42 -3.33 13.42
N LYS A 203 9.69 -3.41 13.86
CA LYS A 203 10.56 -4.58 13.67
C LYS A 203 9.89 -5.86 14.20
N LYS A 204 9.25 -5.81 15.38
CA LYS A 204 8.52 -6.95 15.95
C LYS A 204 7.33 -7.36 15.08
N LEU A 205 6.56 -6.38 14.59
CA LEU A 205 5.42 -6.65 13.70
C LEU A 205 5.85 -7.31 12.39
N LEU A 206 6.98 -6.88 11.81
CA LEU A 206 7.50 -7.45 10.57
C LEU A 206 8.05 -8.87 10.78
N LEU A 207 8.74 -9.12 11.88
CA LEU A 207 9.19 -10.48 12.24
C LEU A 207 7.99 -11.43 12.44
N LYS A 208 6.94 -10.98 13.14
CA LYS A 208 5.71 -11.79 13.25
C LYS A 208 5.07 -12.06 11.89
N LEU A 209 5.04 -11.09 10.98
CA LEU A 209 4.53 -11.30 9.62
C LEU A 209 5.38 -12.31 8.83
N TYR A 210 6.70 -12.29 9.01
CA TYR A 210 7.59 -13.32 8.46
C TYR A 210 7.30 -14.71 9.05
N ASP A 211 7.09 -14.80 10.36
CA ASP A 211 6.72 -16.07 11.02
C ASP A 211 5.38 -16.61 10.51
N LEU A 212 4.45 -15.72 10.16
CA LEU A 212 3.18 -16.06 9.52
C LEU A 212 3.29 -16.45 8.05
N GLY A 213 4.49 -16.42 7.47
CA GLY A 213 4.76 -16.89 6.10
C GLY A 213 5.00 -15.80 5.07
N GLY A 214 5.02 -14.52 5.45
CA GLY A 214 5.36 -13.43 4.51
C GLY A 214 6.79 -13.58 3.96
N ARG A 215 6.95 -13.62 2.63
CA ARG A 215 8.27 -13.74 1.96
C ARG A 215 8.57 -12.66 0.93
N ARG A 216 7.54 -11.93 0.49
CA ARG A 216 7.62 -10.79 -0.44
C ARG A 216 6.82 -9.63 0.14
N VAL A 217 7.43 -8.84 1.01
CA VAL A 217 6.73 -7.84 1.81
C VAL A 217 7.16 -6.44 1.39
N LEU A 218 6.28 -5.72 0.70
CA LEU A 218 6.41 -4.29 0.45
C LEU A 218 6.07 -3.54 1.73
N VAL A 219 7.04 -2.80 2.26
CA VAL A 219 6.89 -2.00 3.47
C VAL A 219 6.99 -0.54 3.09
N THR A 220 5.89 0.20 3.22
CA THR A 220 5.91 1.65 2.92
C THR A 220 6.34 2.45 4.14
N GLY A 221 7.18 3.47 3.91
CA GLY A 221 7.39 4.53 4.90
C GLY A 221 6.18 5.47 5.02
N THR A 222 6.36 6.55 5.76
CA THR A 222 5.37 7.65 5.78
C THR A 222 5.55 8.52 4.54
N GLY A 223 4.47 9.15 4.08
CA GLY A 223 4.55 10.31 3.19
C GLY A 223 5.11 11.55 3.90
N PRO A 224 5.08 12.72 3.24
CA PRO A 224 5.41 14.01 3.83
C PRO A 224 4.29 14.47 4.77
N LEU A 225 4.41 14.05 6.03
CA LEU A 225 3.37 14.21 7.05
C LEU A 225 2.97 15.67 7.25
N GLY A 226 3.93 16.60 7.24
CA GLY A 226 3.67 18.01 7.46
C GLY A 226 3.07 18.71 6.24
N CYS A 227 3.12 18.09 5.06
CA CYS A 227 2.64 18.66 3.81
C CYS A 227 1.22 18.22 3.41
N VAL A 228 0.55 17.37 4.19
CA VAL A 228 -0.85 17.03 3.92
C VAL A 228 -1.76 18.24 4.22
N PRO A 229 -2.89 18.40 3.52
CA PRO A 229 -3.75 19.59 3.66
C PRO A 229 -4.19 19.88 5.10
N ALA A 230 -4.48 18.85 5.90
CA ALA A 230 -4.84 19.01 7.31
C ALA A 230 -3.74 19.66 8.14
N GLU A 231 -2.49 19.21 7.98
CA GLU A 231 -1.37 19.68 8.77
C GLU A 231 -0.93 21.08 8.32
N MET A 232 -1.06 21.40 7.03
CA MET A 232 -0.90 22.78 6.56
C MET A 232 -1.97 23.71 7.12
N ALA A 233 -3.22 23.24 7.26
CA ALA A 233 -4.31 24.03 7.82
C ALA A 233 -4.18 24.26 9.34
N GLN A 234 -3.66 23.27 10.08
CA GLN A 234 -3.63 23.30 11.55
C GLN A 234 -2.28 23.77 12.12
N ARG A 235 -1.18 23.50 11.42
CA ARG A 235 0.20 23.71 11.90
C ARG A 235 1.08 24.48 10.93
N GLY A 236 0.69 24.55 9.66
CA GLY A 236 1.44 25.27 8.65
C GLY A 236 1.42 26.78 8.90
N THR A 237 2.51 27.45 8.51
CA THR A 237 2.57 28.92 8.44
C THR A 237 2.49 29.32 6.98
N ASN A 238 1.50 30.15 6.61
CA ASN A 238 1.33 30.66 5.24
C ASN A 238 1.31 29.55 4.15
N GLY A 239 0.71 28.39 4.44
CA GLY A 239 0.59 27.27 3.50
C GLY A 239 1.91 26.55 3.22
N GLN A 240 2.84 26.59 4.18
CA GLN A 240 4.02 25.75 4.22
C GLN A 240 3.75 24.49 5.05
N CYS A 241 4.51 23.44 4.77
CA CYS A 241 4.45 22.20 5.53
C CYS A 241 4.85 22.44 7.00
N SER A 242 4.30 21.65 7.94
CA SER A 242 4.73 21.67 9.35
C SER A 242 6.19 21.17 9.49
N PRO A 243 7.12 22.02 9.97
CA PRO A 243 8.51 21.60 10.15
C PRO A 243 8.69 20.44 11.11
N GLU A 244 7.88 20.36 12.18
CA GLU A 244 7.97 19.30 13.19
C GLU A 244 7.57 17.94 12.64
N LEU A 245 6.50 17.88 11.83
CA LEU A 245 6.05 16.64 11.20
C LEU A 245 6.98 16.22 10.05
N GLU A 246 7.54 17.17 9.30
CA GLU A 246 8.59 16.86 8.32
C GLU A 246 9.87 16.35 9.00
N GLN A 247 10.23 16.90 10.16
CA GLN A 247 11.34 16.37 10.96
C GLN A 247 11.06 14.94 11.44
N ALA A 248 9.83 14.66 11.90
CA ALA A 248 9.42 13.32 12.31
C ALA A 248 9.53 12.30 11.16
N ALA A 249 9.01 12.64 9.98
CA ALA A 249 9.14 11.81 8.79
C ALA A 249 10.61 11.62 8.36
N GLY A 250 11.41 12.69 8.44
CA GLY A 250 12.85 12.68 8.12
C GLY A 250 13.69 11.84 9.07
N LEU A 251 13.26 11.67 10.33
CA LEU A 251 13.87 10.75 11.29
C LEU A 251 13.40 9.31 11.08
N PHE A 252 12.11 9.10 10.82
CA PHE A 252 11.49 7.78 10.76
C PHE A 252 11.87 7.00 9.50
N ASN A 253 11.71 7.59 8.32
CA ASN A 253 11.85 6.86 7.05
C ASN A 253 13.27 6.27 6.83
N PRO A 254 14.38 7.00 7.06
CA PRO A 254 15.71 6.42 6.93
C PRO A 254 15.98 5.29 7.93
N GLN A 255 15.46 5.38 9.15
CA GLN A 255 15.61 4.34 10.16
C GLN A 255 14.78 3.10 9.83
N LEU A 256 13.59 3.28 9.24
CA LEU A 256 12.80 2.17 8.70
C LEU A 256 13.59 1.44 7.61
N GLU A 257 14.08 2.15 6.59
CA GLU A 257 14.88 1.53 5.52
C GLU A 257 16.11 0.78 6.06
N SER A 258 16.82 1.38 7.01
CA SER A 258 17.97 0.75 7.66
C SER A 258 17.59 -0.53 8.41
N MET A 259 16.49 -0.51 9.16
CA MET A 259 15.98 -1.66 9.90
C MET A 259 15.56 -2.79 8.95
N LEU A 260 14.93 -2.49 7.81
CA LEU A 260 14.56 -3.49 6.81
C LEU A 260 15.79 -4.18 6.18
N LEU A 261 16.84 -3.40 5.89
CA LEU A 261 18.12 -3.95 5.42
C LEU A 261 18.79 -4.83 6.49
N GLU A 262 18.70 -4.46 7.76
CA GLU A 262 19.18 -5.29 8.87
C GLU A 262 18.41 -6.61 8.95
N LEU A 263 17.07 -6.56 8.88
CA LEU A 263 16.22 -7.76 8.89
C LEU A 263 16.57 -8.71 7.74
N ASN A 264 16.68 -8.20 6.50
CA ASN A 264 17.03 -9.04 5.35
C ASN A 264 18.42 -9.68 5.50
N ARG A 265 19.41 -8.94 6.01
CA ARG A 265 20.74 -9.51 6.31
C ARG A 265 20.68 -10.62 7.35
N ASN A 266 19.93 -10.42 8.43
CA ASN A 266 19.77 -11.40 9.49
C ASN A 266 19.03 -12.66 9.01
N LEU A 267 18.02 -12.47 8.14
CA LEU A 267 17.26 -13.56 7.51
C LEU A 267 17.99 -14.22 6.33
N ARG A 268 19.10 -13.63 5.87
CA ARG A 268 19.85 -14.05 4.67
C ARG A 268 18.96 -14.16 3.42
N SER A 269 17.97 -13.28 3.31
CA SER A 269 17.00 -13.28 2.23
C SER A 269 16.38 -11.89 2.06
N ASP A 270 16.13 -11.48 0.83
CA ASP A 270 15.43 -10.23 0.51
C ASP A 270 13.91 -10.40 0.67
N VAL A 271 13.47 -10.45 1.93
CA VAL A 271 12.06 -10.63 2.31
C VAL A 271 11.31 -9.31 2.27
N PHE A 272 11.91 -8.27 2.86
CA PHE A 272 11.30 -6.96 3.02
C PHE A 272 11.85 -5.98 1.99
N ILE A 273 10.95 -5.26 1.32
CA ILE A 273 11.27 -4.29 0.30
C ILE A 273 10.71 -2.95 0.75
N ALA A 274 11.60 -2.00 1.01
CA ALA A 274 11.22 -0.65 1.36
C ALA A 274 10.66 0.07 0.14
N ALA A 275 9.45 0.60 0.26
CA ALA A 275 8.87 1.56 -0.66
C ALA A 275 8.99 2.97 -0.03
N ASN A 276 9.87 3.79 -0.60
CA ASN A 276 10.10 5.16 -0.15
C ASN A 276 8.99 6.08 -0.67
N THR A 277 7.83 5.95 -0.03
CA THR A 277 6.63 6.74 -0.31
C THR A 277 6.85 8.22 -0.03
N ALA A 278 7.69 8.60 0.94
CA ALA A 278 8.08 9.99 1.17
C ALA A 278 8.64 10.64 -0.11
N ARG A 279 9.61 9.98 -0.75
CA ARG A 279 10.21 10.47 -1.99
C ARG A 279 9.20 10.51 -3.13
N MET A 280 8.37 9.47 -3.27
CA MET A 280 7.33 9.42 -4.31
C MET A 280 6.34 10.57 -4.17
N HIS A 281 5.87 10.86 -2.95
CA HIS A 281 4.97 11.98 -2.68
C HIS A 281 5.66 13.32 -2.88
N ASN A 282 6.89 13.47 -2.39
CA ASN A 282 7.64 14.72 -2.49
C ASN A 282 7.85 15.19 -3.92
N ASN A 283 7.90 14.27 -4.89
CA ASN A 283 7.99 14.62 -6.30
C ASN A 283 6.81 15.51 -6.75
N PHE A 284 5.57 15.08 -6.49
CA PHE A 284 4.39 15.87 -6.88
C PHE A 284 3.99 16.91 -5.84
N VAL A 285 4.47 16.82 -4.59
CA VAL A 285 4.27 17.88 -3.59
C VAL A 285 5.13 19.10 -3.93
N SER A 286 6.41 18.89 -4.26
CA SER A 286 7.36 19.98 -4.56
C SER A 286 7.22 20.55 -5.97
N ASN A 287 6.77 19.75 -6.94
CA ASN A 287 6.59 20.19 -8.33
C ASN A 287 5.28 19.62 -8.94
N PRO A 288 4.10 20.03 -8.44
CA PRO A 288 2.83 19.45 -8.86
C PRO A 288 2.58 19.53 -10.37
N GLN A 289 3.01 20.61 -11.02
CA GLN A 289 2.78 20.85 -12.45
C GLN A 289 3.51 19.83 -13.32
N ALA A 290 4.71 19.38 -12.93
CA ALA A 290 5.44 18.33 -13.65
C ALA A 290 4.70 16.98 -13.66
N PHE A 291 3.78 16.78 -12.72
CA PHE A 291 2.94 15.58 -12.61
C PHE A 291 1.49 15.85 -13.06
N GLY A 292 1.26 16.99 -13.72
CA GLY A 292 -0.04 17.39 -14.23
C GLY A 292 -1.05 17.75 -13.16
N PHE A 293 -0.61 18.12 -11.95
CA PHE A 293 -1.47 18.69 -10.92
C PHE A 293 -1.41 20.22 -10.98
N THR A 294 -2.55 20.87 -10.78
CA THR A 294 -2.60 22.32 -10.56
C THR A 294 -2.13 22.66 -9.16
N THR A 295 -2.40 21.79 -8.18
CA THR A 295 -2.00 22.00 -6.78
C THR A 295 -1.74 20.69 -6.05
N SER A 296 -0.76 20.73 -5.16
CA SER A 296 -0.49 19.74 -4.11
C SER A 296 -0.84 20.26 -2.71
N LYS A 297 -1.34 21.49 -2.59
CA LYS A 297 -1.58 22.13 -1.30
C LYS A 297 -3.03 22.07 -0.84
N VAL A 298 -3.97 22.12 -1.78
CA VAL A 298 -5.41 22.14 -1.49
C VAL A 298 -5.97 20.76 -1.82
N ALA A 299 -6.77 20.18 -0.94
CA ALA A 299 -7.48 18.93 -1.23
C ALA A 299 -8.64 19.16 -2.20
N CYS A 300 -8.97 18.16 -3.01
CA CYS A 300 -10.14 18.26 -3.89
C CYS A 300 -11.46 18.33 -3.10
N CYS A 301 -11.58 17.51 -2.06
CA CYS A 301 -12.75 17.43 -1.20
C CYS A 301 -12.41 17.86 0.22
N GLY A 302 -13.14 18.84 0.77
CA GLY A 302 -12.97 19.20 2.17
C GLY A 302 -13.52 20.59 2.49
N GLN A 303 -13.06 21.14 3.61
CA GLN A 303 -13.56 22.40 4.15
C GLN A 303 -12.43 23.22 4.77
N GLY A 304 -12.67 24.52 4.93
CA GLY A 304 -11.72 25.43 5.57
C GLY A 304 -10.42 25.64 4.78
N PRO A 305 -9.37 26.16 5.43
CA PRO A 305 -8.07 26.36 4.80
C PRO A 305 -7.57 25.09 4.14
N TYR A 306 -7.12 25.19 2.89
CA TYR A 306 -6.59 24.09 2.08
C TYR A 306 -7.55 22.90 1.88
N ASN A 307 -8.85 23.05 2.18
CA ASN A 307 -9.78 21.93 2.31
C ASN A 307 -9.31 20.87 3.33
N GLY A 308 -8.50 21.28 4.32
CA GLY A 308 -7.85 20.39 5.28
C GLY A 308 -8.62 20.14 6.58
N LEU A 309 -9.85 20.66 6.72
CA LEU A 309 -10.63 20.49 7.95
C LEU A 309 -11.75 19.46 7.80
N GLY A 310 -11.83 18.57 8.79
CA GLY A 310 -12.89 17.57 8.91
C GLY A 310 -12.82 16.48 7.84
N LEU A 311 -13.88 15.66 7.80
CA LEU A 311 -14.04 14.62 6.80
C LEU A 311 -14.60 15.19 5.49
N CYS A 312 -14.33 14.50 4.39
CA CYS A 312 -14.99 14.73 3.12
C CYS A 312 -16.43 14.19 3.20
N THR A 313 -17.42 15.08 3.00
CA THR A 313 -18.85 14.78 3.13
C THR A 313 -19.63 15.38 1.96
N PRO A 314 -20.93 15.08 1.79
CA PRO A 314 -21.74 15.73 0.75
C PRO A 314 -21.88 17.25 0.88
N LEU A 315 -21.57 17.81 2.05
CA LEU A 315 -21.59 19.26 2.31
C LEU A 315 -20.21 19.91 2.12
N SER A 316 -19.16 19.12 1.86
CA SER A 316 -17.81 19.64 1.65
C SER A 316 -17.69 20.33 0.28
N ASN A 317 -16.73 21.25 0.16
CA ASN A 317 -16.31 21.73 -1.15
C ASN A 317 -15.78 20.53 -1.95
N LEU A 318 -16.16 20.43 -3.22
CA LEU A 318 -15.67 19.41 -4.14
C LEU A 318 -15.12 20.06 -5.40
N CYS A 319 -13.88 19.73 -5.75
CA CYS A 319 -13.25 20.26 -6.95
C CYS A 319 -13.94 19.76 -8.23
N PRO A 320 -14.01 20.57 -9.30
CA PRO A 320 -14.69 20.19 -10.54
C PRO A 320 -13.93 19.10 -11.33
N ASN A 321 -12.59 19.09 -11.25
CA ASN A 321 -11.74 18.10 -11.90
C ASN A 321 -10.72 17.53 -10.91
N ARG A 322 -10.93 16.26 -10.54
CA ARG A 322 -10.16 15.52 -9.52
C ARG A 322 -8.74 15.20 -9.98
N ASP A 323 -8.50 15.09 -11.29
CA ASP A 323 -7.17 14.80 -11.85
C ASP A 323 -6.18 15.97 -11.71
N LEU A 324 -6.65 17.15 -11.31
CA LEU A 324 -5.82 18.34 -11.10
C LEU A 324 -5.30 18.47 -9.66
N TYR A 325 -5.71 17.58 -8.75
CA TYR A 325 -5.42 17.66 -7.32
C TYR A 325 -4.64 16.43 -6.85
N ALA A 326 -3.50 16.65 -6.18
CA ALA A 326 -2.70 15.55 -5.64
C ALA A 326 -3.39 14.87 -4.44
N PHE A 327 -4.11 15.65 -3.62
CA PHE A 327 -4.84 15.15 -2.46
C PHE A 327 -6.34 15.09 -2.74
N TRP A 328 -6.95 13.95 -2.40
CA TRP A 328 -8.40 13.79 -2.43
C TRP A 328 -9.05 14.52 -1.27
N ASP A 329 -8.62 14.24 -0.04
CA ASP A 329 -9.14 14.85 1.17
C ASP A 329 -8.01 15.44 2.04
N ALA A 330 -8.32 15.73 3.29
CA ALA A 330 -7.41 16.36 4.24
C ALA A 330 -6.08 15.60 4.47
N PHE A 331 -6.03 14.29 4.19
CA PHE A 331 -4.85 13.45 4.40
C PHE A 331 -4.49 12.57 3.20
N HIS A 332 -5.49 12.12 2.44
CA HIS A 332 -5.31 11.01 1.52
C HIS A 332 -5.08 11.47 0.07
N PRO A 333 -4.20 10.77 -0.68
CA PRO A 333 -3.96 11.04 -2.09
C PRO A 333 -5.19 10.76 -2.97
N SER A 334 -5.29 11.50 -4.07
CA SER A 334 -6.22 11.18 -5.15
C SER A 334 -5.84 9.89 -5.86
N GLU A 335 -6.76 9.28 -6.59
CA GLU A 335 -6.48 8.09 -7.42
C GLU A 335 -5.30 8.36 -8.37
N LYS A 336 -5.24 9.53 -9.00
CA LYS A 336 -4.12 9.90 -9.87
C LYS A 336 -2.79 9.96 -9.12
N ALA A 337 -2.77 10.51 -7.90
CA ALA A 337 -1.55 10.50 -7.08
C ALA A 337 -1.17 9.08 -6.65
N ASN A 338 -2.15 8.24 -6.29
CA ASN A 338 -1.93 6.82 -6.01
C ASN A 338 -1.33 6.09 -7.21
N LYS A 339 -1.77 6.40 -8.44
CA LYS A 339 -1.21 5.84 -9.67
C LYS A 339 0.27 6.17 -9.84
N LEU A 340 0.66 7.43 -9.63
CA LEU A 340 2.07 7.85 -9.69
C LEU A 340 2.93 7.16 -8.61
N ILE A 341 2.38 6.95 -7.42
CA ILE A 341 3.05 6.20 -6.34
C ILE A 341 3.26 4.74 -6.79
N VAL A 342 2.22 4.10 -7.33
CA VAL A 342 2.32 2.72 -7.81
C VAL A 342 3.28 2.57 -8.99
N GLU A 343 3.33 3.54 -9.92
CA GLU A 343 4.36 3.58 -10.97
C GLU A 343 5.77 3.59 -10.36
N GLY A 344 5.98 4.37 -9.29
CA GLY A 344 7.21 4.34 -8.50
C GLY A 344 7.49 2.99 -7.84
N ILE A 345 6.48 2.31 -7.30
CA ILE A 345 6.61 0.96 -6.72
C ILE A 345 6.98 -0.07 -7.79
N MET A 346 6.37 0.04 -8.98
CA MET A 346 6.57 -0.90 -10.08
C MET A 346 7.96 -0.79 -10.69
N SER A 347 8.41 0.43 -11.02
CA SER A 347 9.60 0.64 -11.85
C SER A 347 10.62 1.62 -11.27
N GLY A 348 10.41 2.11 -10.04
CA GLY A 348 11.33 3.03 -9.39
C GLY A 348 12.74 2.46 -9.27
N SER A 349 13.73 3.35 -9.26
CA SER A 349 15.12 2.98 -8.98
C SER A 349 15.30 2.59 -7.51
N LYS A 350 16.52 2.17 -7.13
CA LYS A 350 16.85 1.78 -5.74
C LYS A 350 16.62 2.87 -4.69
N SER A 351 16.48 4.11 -5.13
CA SER A 351 16.20 5.24 -4.25
C SER A 351 14.70 5.46 -3.97
N TYR A 352 13.84 4.76 -4.71
CA TYR A 352 12.39 4.67 -4.47
C TYR A 352 11.99 3.31 -3.90
N MET A 353 12.68 2.25 -4.32
CA MET A 353 12.38 0.86 -3.95
C MET A 353 13.66 0.12 -3.60
N ASN A 354 13.81 -0.36 -2.36
CA ASN A 354 15.04 -0.99 -1.89
C ASN A 354 14.77 -2.38 -1.31
N PRO A 355 15.42 -3.47 -1.77
CA PRO A 355 16.59 -3.48 -2.67
C PRO A 355 16.26 -3.43 -4.17
N MET A 356 14.98 -3.62 -4.53
CA MET A 356 14.52 -3.67 -5.92
C MET A 356 13.04 -3.28 -6.02
N ASN A 357 12.60 -2.88 -7.21
CA ASN A 357 11.20 -2.55 -7.48
C ASN A 357 10.33 -3.80 -7.73
N LEU A 358 9.01 -3.60 -7.71
CA LEU A 358 8.05 -4.69 -7.82
C LEU A 358 8.13 -5.43 -9.16
N SER A 359 8.42 -4.73 -10.27
CA SER A 359 8.60 -5.42 -11.57
C SER A 359 9.75 -6.43 -11.53
N THR A 360 10.87 -6.08 -10.89
CA THR A 360 11.99 -7.01 -10.68
C THR A 360 11.59 -8.19 -9.80
N ILE A 361 10.85 -7.96 -8.71
CA ILE A 361 10.37 -9.04 -7.82
C ILE A 361 9.49 -10.01 -8.61
N LEU A 362 8.55 -9.49 -9.39
CA LEU A 362 7.63 -10.30 -10.19
C LEU A 362 8.38 -11.11 -11.26
N ALA A 363 9.41 -10.53 -11.89
CA ALA A 363 10.23 -11.22 -12.87
C ALA A 363 11.09 -12.34 -12.26
N LEU A 364 11.69 -12.13 -11.09
CA LEU A 364 12.52 -13.14 -10.41
C LEU A 364 11.72 -14.40 -10.05
N ASP A 365 10.48 -14.20 -9.61
CA ASP A 365 9.61 -15.30 -9.19
C ASP A 365 9.02 -16.10 -10.38
N VAL A 366 9.17 -15.66 -11.63
CA VAL A 366 8.83 -16.48 -12.82
C VAL A 366 9.85 -17.61 -13.02
N TYR A 367 11.05 -17.46 -12.47
CA TYR A 367 12.17 -18.40 -12.65
C TYR A 367 12.44 -19.29 -11.42
N THR A 368 11.63 -19.18 -10.37
CA THR A 368 11.71 -19.97 -9.13
C THR A 368 10.41 -20.69 -8.88
#